data_AF-A0A497AGL3-F1
#
_entry.id   AF-A0A497AGL3-F1
#
_cell.length_a   1.000
_cell.length_b   1.000
_cell.length_c   1.000
_cell.angle_alpha   90.00
_cell.angle_beta   90.00
_cell.angle_gamma   90.00
#
_symmetry.space_group_name_H-M   'P 1'
#
loop_
_entity.id
_entity.type
_entity.pdbx_description
1 polymer ?
#
loop_
_entity_poly.entity_id
_entity_poly.type
_entity_poly.pdbx_seq_one_letter_code
_entity_poly.pdbx_strand_id
1 'polypeptide(L)'
;MAGLVNGAGKMSNVSAMLPQPQEENCERFDETGLYVCDEFLEFYEAQGGLEIFGYPLTETFYDSALRQVQYFQRARLELHPRASGGYKVLRGFLVKELGYRFPPLPVEQIPPFNNLQRYFPETGHTVSYAFLDYFRERGGLETFGYPRSEFMLEGEYIVQYFDWAQMEWHPEITSGPQIRLTNLGEIYLERFGLPGECDGSQRIGPVTRLRVSASVRHIIIGQEEKQTVYVYATDQWERPVKGAVASVVVHNGRYECEPTDANGFTRSEFWISEELPPGRKVVVDVKVGHENVEGATQIFFLPWW
;
A
#
# COMPACT_ATOMS: atom_id res chain seq x y z
N MET A 1 -2.15 -82.79 -10.59
CA MET A 1 -0.91 -82.06 -10.23
C MET A 1 -1.34 -80.62 -9.94
N ALA A 2 -1.79 -80.34 -8.71
CA ALA A 2 -0.98 -79.90 -7.57
C ALA A 2 -0.43 -78.48 -7.76
N GLY A 3 -0.84 -77.54 -6.90
CA GLY A 3 -0.17 -76.24 -6.75
C GLY A 3 -1.07 -75.06 -6.37
N LEU A 4 -1.54 -75.00 -5.12
CA LEU A 4 -1.90 -73.75 -4.44
C LEU A 4 -0.62 -72.98 -4.12
N VAL A 5 -0.56 -71.68 -4.45
CA VAL A 5 0.35 -70.74 -3.78
C VAL A 5 -0.40 -69.43 -3.50
N ASN A 6 -0.67 -69.22 -2.22
CA ASN A 6 -1.06 -67.93 -1.65
C ASN A 6 0.14 -66.97 -1.72
N GLY A 7 -0.04 -65.81 -2.37
CA GLY A 7 0.89 -64.69 -2.33
C GLY A 7 0.19 -63.45 -1.80
N ALA A 8 0.17 -63.27 -0.48
CA ALA A 8 -0.23 -62.02 0.14
C ALA A 8 0.85 -60.96 -0.13
N GLY A 9 0.59 -60.07 -1.09
CA GLY A 9 1.40 -58.88 -1.35
C GLY A 9 1.18 -57.86 -0.23
N LYS A 10 2.21 -57.64 0.59
CA LYS A 10 2.29 -56.56 1.57
C LYS A 10 2.05 -55.21 0.87
N MET A 11 1.00 -54.49 1.25
CA MET A 11 0.91 -53.06 0.98
C MET A 11 1.99 -52.36 1.80
N SER A 12 3.07 -51.94 1.14
CA SER A 12 4.01 -50.97 1.70
C SER A 12 3.27 -49.65 1.90
N ASN A 13 3.08 -49.24 3.16
CA ASN A 13 2.71 -47.88 3.51
C ASN A 13 3.86 -46.96 3.10
N VAL A 14 3.80 -46.40 1.89
CA VAL A 14 4.54 -45.19 1.55
C VAL A 14 3.81 -44.05 2.25
N SER A 15 4.23 -43.76 3.47
CA SER A 15 3.84 -42.51 4.13
C SER A 15 4.42 -41.40 3.28
N ALA A 16 3.59 -40.75 2.47
CA ALA A 16 3.95 -39.51 1.80
C ALA A 16 4.27 -38.51 2.90
N MET A 17 5.56 -38.26 3.12
CA MET A 17 6.00 -37.13 3.93
C MET A 17 5.54 -35.89 3.18
N LEU A 18 4.44 -35.28 3.65
CA LEU A 18 4.05 -33.97 3.19
C LEU A 18 5.27 -33.05 3.38
N PRO A 19 5.67 -32.26 2.37
CA PRO A 19 6.72 -31.27 2.57
C PRO A 19 6.32 -30.41 3.76
N GLN A 20 7.20 -30.32 4.75
CA GLN A 20 7.00 -29.43 5.88
C GLN A 20 6.92 -28.00 5.33
N PRO A 21 6.04 -27.14 5.88
CA PRO A 21 6.04 -25.73 5.49
C PRO A 21 7.44 -25.19 5.75
N GLN A 22 8.06 -24.65 4.69
CA GLN A 22 9.31 -23.92 4.80
C GLN A 22 9.05 -22.80 5.82
N GLU A 23 9.89 -22.68 6.85
CA GLU A 23 9.83 -21.51 7.74
C GLU A 23 10.07 -20.28 6.85
N GLU A 24 9.02 -19.48 6.63
CA GLU A 24 9.10 -18.24 5.84
C GLU A 24 10.07 -17.28 6.56
N ASN A 25 11.12 -16.84 5.86
CA ASN A 25 12.08 -15.89 6.42
C ASN A 25 11.49 -14.49 6.30
N CYS A 26 10.88 -14.00 7.37
CA CYS A 26 10.13 -12.74 7.36
C CYS A 26 10.67 -11.72 8.36
N GLU A 27 10.75 -10.45 7.92
CA GLU A 27 10.97 -9.30 8.78
C GLU A 27 9.67 -8.47 8.87
N ARG A 28 9.31 -8.06 10.09
CA ARG A 28 8.17 -7.17 10.35
C ARG A 28 8.66 -5.73 10.51
N PHE A 29 8.03 -4.81 9.81
CA PHE A 29 8.27 -3.37 9.95
C PHE A 29 7.22 -2.77 10.88
N ASP A 30 7.61 -2.34 12.08
CA ASP A 30 6.68 -1.85 13.10
C ASP A 30 5.97 -0.55 12.66
N GLU A 31 6.62 0.27 11.83
CA GLU A 31 6.11 1.54 11.31
C GLU A 31 4.86 1.36 10.45
N THR A 32 4.77 0.25 9.71
CA THR A 32 3.66 -0.03 8.79
C THR A 32 2.85 -1.26 9.19
N GLY A 33 3.39 -2.09 10.08
CA GLY A 33 2.81 -3.35 10.52
C GLY A 33 2.86 -4.46 9.47
N LEU A 34 3.60 -4.28 8.38
CA LEU A 34 3.69 -5.19 7.24
C LEU A 34 4.95 -6.06 7.31
N TYR A 35 4.94 -7.16 6.57
CA TYR A 35 6.07 -8.07 6.46
C TYR A 35 6.76 -7.97 5.10
N VAL A 36 8.06 -8.23 5.09
CA VAL A 36 8.84 -8.51 3.89
C VAL A 36 9.46 -9.89 4.11
N CYS A 37 9.22 -10.82 3.18
CA CYS A 37 9.60 -12.22 3.35
C CYS A 37 10.45 -12.75 2.19
N ASP A 38 11.18 -13.82 2.48
CA ASP A 38 11.86 -14.70 1.53
C ASP A 38 12.68 -13.93 0.48
N GLU A 39 12.48 -14.19 -0.82
CA GLU A 39 13.28 -13.54 -1.87
C GLU A 39 13.14 -12.01 -1.90
N PHE A 40 12.01 -11.46 -1.44
CA PHE A 40 11.86 -10.02 -1.31
C PHE A 40 12.71 -9.46 -0.18
N LEU A 41 12.77 -10.15 0.96
CA LEU A 41 13.59 -9.74 2.10
C LEU A 41 15.07 -9.81 1.76
N GLU A 42 15.51 -10.93 1.17
CA GLU A 42 16.90 -11.10 0.73
C GLU A 42 17.33 -9.99 -0.26
N PHE A 43 16.46 -9.65 -1.22
CA PHE A 43 16.74 -8.58 -2.17
C PHE A 43 16.74 -7.21 -1.49
N TYR A 44 15.76 -6.95 -0.61
CA TYR A 44 15.61 -5.69 0.10
C TYR A 44 16.86 -5.39 0.91
N GLU A 45 17.29 -6.30 1.77
CA GLU A 45 18.48 -6.14 2.61
C GLU A 45 19.75 -5.98 1.77
N ALA A 46 19.92 -6.82 0.74
CA ALA A 46 21.13 -6.82 -0.06
C ALA A 46 21.26 -5.60 -0.98
N GLN A 47 20.17 -4.93 -1.33
CA GLN A 47 20.13 -3.81 -2.29
C GLN A 47 19.94 -2.44 -1.61
N GLY A 48 20.18 -2.35 -0.30
CA GLY A 48 20.25 -1.08 0.44
C GLY A 48 19.04 -0.79 1.34
N GLY A 49 18.10 -1.73 1.44
CA GLY A 49 17.02 -1.75 2.43
C GLY A 49 16.26 -0.44 2.55
N LEU A 50 16.14 0.05 3.78
CA LEU A 50 15.34 1.23 4.12
C LEU A 50 15.79 2.50 3.40
N GLU A 51 17.09 2.69 3.16
CA GLU A 51 17.58 3.88 2.47
C GLU A 51 17.07 3.92 1.02
N ILE A 52 17.17 2.80 0.31
CA ILE A 52 16.86 2.72 -1.13
C ILE A 52 15.36 2.53 -1.38
N PHE A 53 14.71 1.65 -0.64
CA PHE A 53 13.33 1.25 -0.91
C PHE A 53 12.31 1.92 0.01
N GLY A 54 12.72 2.29 1.24
CA GLY A 54 11.82 2.76 2.28
C GLY A 54 11.01 1.63 2.91
N TYR A 55 9.98 1.98 3.68
CA TYR A 55 9.10 1.01 4.32
C TYR A 55 8.17 0.30 3.30
N PRO A 56 7.76 -0.95 3.54
CA PRO A 56 6.73 -1.59 2.74
C PRO A 56 5.40 -0.82 2.86
N LEU A 57 4.71 -0.65 1.73
CA LEU A 57 3.36 -0.06 1.63
C LEU A 57 2.28 -1.12 1.45
N THR A 58 2.67 -2.34 1.09
CA THR A 58 1.77 -3.47 0.87
C THR A 58 2.37 -4.75 1.43
N GLU A 59 1.53 -5.75 1.71
CA GLU A 59 1.95 -7.16 1.67
C GLU A 59 2.34 -7.54 0.22
N THR A 60 2.99 -8.70 0.05
CA THR A 60 3.21 -9.29 -1.27
C THR A 60 1.88 -9.77 -1.87
N PHE A 61 1.63 -9.47 -3.15
CA PHE A 61 0.43 -9.90 -3.87
C PHE A 61 0.73 -10.17 -5.35
N TYR A 62 -0.21 -10.78 -6.07
CA TYR A 62 -0.06 -11.00 -7.51
C TYR A 62 -0.65 -9.84 -8.33
N ASP A 63 0.13 -9.24 -9.22
CA ASP A 63 -0.39 -8.25 -10.17
C ASP A 63 -1.29 -8.89 -11.24
N SER A 64 -1.88 -8.07 -12.11
CA SER A 64 -2.72 -8.53 -13.22
C SER A 64 -1.99 -9.41 -14.25
N ALA A 65 -0.66 -9.45 -14.22
CA ALA A 65 0.18 -10.33 -15.02
C ALA A 65 0.62 -11.60 -14.27
N LEU A 66 0.00 -11.90 -13.12
CA LEU A 66 0.32 -13.03 -12.24
C LEU A 66 1.77 -13.02 -11.75
N ARG A 67 2.36 -11.84 -11.60
CA ARG A 67 3.67 -11.64 -10.99
C ARG A 67 3.51 -11.30 -9.52
N GLN A 68 4.27 -11.95 -8.62
CA GLN A 68 4.30 -11.48 -7.24
C GLN A 68 5.02 -10.14 -7.18
N VAL A 69 4.41 -9.17 -6.51
CA VAL A 69 4.92 -7.82 -6.36
C VAL A 69 4.69 -7.34 -4.94
N GLN A 70 5.54 -6.43 -4.49
CA GLN A 70 5.37 -5.69 -3.25
C GLN A 70 5.76 -4.24 -3.47
N TYR A 71 4.92 -3.31 -3.01
CA TYR A 71 5.20 -1.89 -3.08
C TYR A 71 5.86 -1.42 -1.78
N PHE A 72 6.82 -0.53 -1.93
CA PHE A 72 7.55 0.16 -0.88
C PHE A 72 7.45 1.67 -1.11
N GLN A 73 7.86 2.50 -0.16
CA GLN A 73 7.75 3.95 -0.30
C GLN A 73 8.37 4.48 -1.59
N ARG A 74 9.52 3.94 -2.01
CA ARG A 74 10.32 4.45 -3.13
C ARG A 74 10.34 3.54 -4.36
N ALA A 75 9.82 2.32 -4.26
CA ALA A 75 9.93 1.35 -5.33
C ALA A 75 8.79 0.33 -5.33
N ARG A 76 8.65 -0.38 -6.45
CA ARG A 76 7.95 -1.67 -6.52
C ARG A 76 9.00 -2.75 -6.75
N LEU A 77 8.97 -3.81 -5.95
CA LEU A 77 9.74 -5.02 -6.19
C LEU A 77 8.85 -6.07 -6.86
N GLU A 78 9.45 -6.88 -7.71
CA GLU A 78 8.76 -7.83 -8.56
C GLU A 78 9.53 -9.16 -8.62
N LEU A 79 8.88 -10.27 -8.31
CA LEU A 79 9.48 -11.59 -8.43
C LEU A 79 9.39 -12.10 -9.86
N HIS A 80 10.54 -12.46 -10.44
CA HIS A 80 10.70 -13.05 -11.77
C HIS A 80 11.33 -14.44 -11.67
N PRO A 81 10.53 -15.52 -11.50
CA PRO A 81 11.05 -16.87 -11.22
C PRO A 81 11.95 -17.45 -12.31
N ARG A 82 11.85 -16.92 -13.53
CA ARG A 82 12.65 -17.35 -14.70
C ARG A 82 13.87 -16.46 -14.97
N ALA A 83 14.15 -15.47 -14.12
CA ALA A 83 15.38 -14.69 -14.24
C ALA A 83 16.58 -15.64 -14.09
N SER A 84 17.57 -15.51 -14.98
CA SER A 84 18.78 -16.32 -14.98
C SER A 84 19.98 -15.46 -14.60
N GLY A 85 20.76 -15.92 -13.62
CA GLY A 85 21.98 -15.23 -13.14
C GLY A 85 21.70 -13.97 -12.31
N GLY A 86 21.50 -14.15 -11.00
CA GLY A 86 21.31 -13.06 -10.04
C GLY A 86 20.07 -13.27 -9.17
N TYR A 87 19.62 -12.19 -8.51
CA TYR A 87 18.36 -12.19 -7.77
C TYR A 87 17.17 -12.43 -8.71
N LYS A 88 16.17 -13.19 -8.22
CA LYS A 88 14.90 -13.35 -8.92
C LYS A 88 14.00 -12.13 -8.78
N VAL A 89 14.22 -11.32 -7.74
CA VAL A 89 13.49 -10.07 -7.52
C VAL A 89 14.15 -8.96 -8.32
N LEU A 90 13.33 -8.16 -9.01
CA LEU A 90 13.74 -6.99 -9.80
C LEU A 90 12.94 -5.77 -9.36
N ARG A 91 13.43 -4.57 -9.68
CA ARG A 91 12.71 -3.31 -9.49
C ARG A 91 11.77 -3.05 -10.66
N GLY A 92 10.54 -2.64 -10.34
CA GLY A 92 9.60 -2.08 -11.29
C GLY A 92 10.04 -0.70 -11.78
N PHE A 93 9.65 -0.34 -13.00
CA PHE A 93 10.05 0.91 -13.65
C PHE A 93 9.04 2.04 -13.35
N LEU A 94 8.87 2.38 -12.07
CA LEU A 94 7.84 3.35 -11.65
C LEU A 94 8.00 4.71 -12.32
N VAL A 95 9.23 5.18 -12.57
CA VAL A 95 9.49 6.44 -13.30
C VAL A 95 8.84 6.41 -14.69
N LYS A 96 9.02 5.32 -15.42
CA LYS A 96 8.43 5.13 -16.75
C LYS A 96 6.91 5.02 -16.70
N GLU A 97 6.38 4.31 -15.70
CA GLU A 97 4.93 4.10 -15.55
C GLU A 97 4.19 5.36 -15.10
N LEU A 98 4.83 6.23 -14.31
CA LEU A 98 4.33 7.56 -13.95
C LEU A 98 4.32 8.54 -15.14
N GLY A 99 4.95 8.16 -16.26
CA GLY A 99 4.95 8.91 -17.50
C GLY A 99 6.09 9.92 -17.64
N TYR A 100 7.08 9.90 -16.74
CA TYR A 100 8.26 10.76 -16.85
C TYR A 100 9.12 10.34 -18.04
N ARG A 101 9.26 11.25 -19.01
CA ARG A 101 10.03 11.03 -20.24
C ARG A 101 10.75 12.31 -20.62
N PHE A 102 12.04 12.19 -20.88
CA PHE A 102 12.89 13.31 -21.29
C PHE A 102 13.69 12.90 -22.53
N PRO A 103 13.91 13.83 -23.48
CA PRO A 103 14.75 13.56 -24.64
C PRO A 103 16.24 13.49 -24.24
N PRO A 104 17.05 12.68 -24.93
CA PRO A 104 18.50 12.67 -24.71
C PRO A 104 19.13 14.03 -25.04
N LEU A 105 20.31 14.29 -24.49
CA LEU A 105 21.07 15.48 -24.82
C LEU A 105 21.40 15.54 -26.32
N PRO A 106 21.27 16.72 -26.97
CA PRO A 106 21.87 16.97 -28.26
C PRO A 106 23.38 16.73 -28.21
N VAL A 107 23.96 16.26 -29.32
CA VAL A 107 25.41 15.92 -29.40
C VAL A 107 26.29 17.10 -29.00
N GLU A 108 25.86 18.32 -29.31
CA GLU A 108 26.58 19.57 -29.03
C GLU A 108 26.58 19.93 -27.53
N GLN A 109 25.69 19.32 -26.74
CA GLN A 109 25.56 19.54 -25.31
C GLN A 109 26.17 18.40 -24.48
N ILE A 110 26.68 17.34 -25.12
CA ILE A 110 27.39 16.27 -24.41
C ILE A 110 28.65 16.87 -23.82
N PRO A 111 28.79 16.88 -22.49
CA PRO A 111 29.87 17.61 -21.87
C PRO A 111 31.14 16.73 -21.88
N PRO A 112 32.34 17.33 -21.92
CA PRO A 112 33.59 16.57 -22.00
C PRO A 112 33.79 15.71 -20.74
N PHE A 113 34.41 14.55 -20.88
CA PHE A 113 34.67 13.68 -19.74
C PHE A 113 35.50 14.37 -18.66
N ASN A 114 35.03 14.31 -17.41
CA ASN A 114 35.78 14.71 -16.22
C ASN A 114 35.32 13.90 -14.99
N ASN A 115 35.85 14.19 -13.80
CA ASN A 115 35.50 13.47 -12.57
C ASN A 115 34.15 13.88 -11.96
N LEU A 116 33.65 15.08 -12.30
CA LEU A 116 32.42 15.68 -11.75
C LEU A 116 31.17 15.29 -12.54
N GLN A 117 31.30 14.77 -13.75
CA GLN A 117 30.15 14.36 -14.59
C GLN A 117 30.45 13.09 -15.36
N ARG A 118 29.40 12.30 -15.62
CA ARG A 118 29.48 11.08 -16.43
C ARG A 118 28.35 11.05 -17.44
N TYR A 119 28.69 10.94 -18.72
CA TYR A 119 27.74 10.70 -19.80
C TYR A 119 27.47 9.19 -19.97
N PHE A 120 26.20 8.85 -20.19
CA PHE A 120 25.71 7.49 -20.42
C PHE A 120 25.16 7.38 -21.85
N PRO A 121 25.95 6.88 -22.82
CA PRO A 121 25.52 6.78 -24.21
C PRO A 121 24.31 5.86 -24.42
N GLU A 122 24.03 4.95 -23.49
CA GLU A 122 22.90 4.03 -23.53
C GLU A 122 21.55 4.73 -23.48
N THR A 123 21.49 5.87 -22.78
CA THR A 123 20.27 6.69 -22.67
C THR A 123 20.45 8.12 -23.17
N GLY A 124 21.67 8.55 -23.45
CA GLY A 124 21.98 9.88 -23.93
C GLY A 124 21.89 10.96 -22.85
N HIS A 125 22.07 10.60 -21.57
CA HIS A 125 21.97 11.51 -20.42
C HIS A 125 23.25 11.56 -19.60
N THR A 126 23.41 12.60 -18.78
CA THR A 126 24.54 12.71 -17.84
C THR A 126 24.11 12.66 -16.38
N VAL A 127 25.01 12.23 -15.50
CA VAL A 127 24.87 12.41 -14.04
C VAL A 127 26.04 13.25 -13.57
N SER A 128 25.77 14.29 -12.77
CA SER A 128 26.76 15.32 -12.41
C SER A 128 26.76 15.67 -10.92
N TYR A 129 27.90 16.13 -10.41
CA TYR A 129 28.10 16.67 -9.07
C TYR A 129 27.58 15.75 -7.94
N ALA A 130 26.85 16.29 -6.97
CA ALA A 130 26.34 15.54 -5.81
C ALA A 130 25.49 14.33 -6.20
N PHE A 131 24.75 14.39 -7.32
CA PHE A 131 24.02 13.23 -7.84
C PHE A 131 24.97 12.12 -8.28
N LEU A 132 26.09 12.46 -8.91
CA LEU A 132 27.07 11.48 -9.37
C LEU A 132 27.82 10.84 -8.21
N ASP A 133 28.13 11.61 -7.18
CA ASP A 133 28.76 11.10 -5.97
C ASP A 133 27.83 10.14 -5.25
N TYR A 134 26.58 10.53 -4.99
CA TYR A 134 25.57 9.66 -4.38
C TYR A 134 25.31 8.40 -5.23
N PHE A 135 25.19 8.55 -6.55
CA PHE A 135 25.03 7.44 -7.48
C PHE A 135 26.19 6.44 -7.34
N ARG A 136 27.44 6.90 -7.32
CA ARG A 136 28.62 6.02 -7.18
C ARG A 136 28.67 5.32 -5.81
N GLU A 137 28.36 6.05 -4.74
CA GLU A 137 28.45 5.55 -3.37
C GLU A 137 27.35 4.56 -3.00
N ARG A 138 26.19 4.64 -3.67
CA ARG A 138 25.00 3.83 -3.38
C ARG A 138 24.73 2.72 -4.39
N GLY A 139 25.74 2.29 -5.14
CA GLY A 139 25.68 1.11 -6.03
C GLY A 139 25.40 1.39 -7.51
N GLY A 140 25.23 2.66 -7.88
CA GLY A 140 25.22 3.12 -9.26
C GLY A 140 24.16 2.47 -10.13
N LEU A 141 24.58 1.91 -11.26
CA LEU A 141 23.68 1.29 -12.24
C LEU A 141 22.89 0.13 -11.63
N GLU A 142 23.50 -0.64 -10.72
CA GLU A 142 22.84 -1.76 -10.06
C GLU A 142 21.78 -1.31 -9.05
N THR A 143 21.75 -0.04 -8.65
CA THR A 143 20.76 0.48 -7.69
C THR A 143 19.70 1.35 -8.36
N PHE A 144 20.13 2.27 -9.21
CA PHE A 144 19.27 3.31 -9.78
C PHE A 144 18.96 3.08 -11.26
N GLY A 145 19.74 2.23 -11.94
CA GLY A 145 19.72 2.06 -13.38
C GLY A 145 20.29 3.28 -14.11
N TYR A 146 19.95 3.44 -15.39
CA TYR A 146 20.50 4.53 -16.19
C TYR A 146 19.79 5.85 -15.90
N PRO A 147 20.49 7.00 -16.03
CA PRO A 147 19.83 8.31 -16.00
C PRO A 147 18.81 8.42 -17.14
N ARG A 148 17.68 9.03 -16.82
CA ARG A 148 16.56 9.30 -17.72
C ARG A 148 16.32 10.78 -17.97
N SER A 149 17.07 11.63 -17.27
CA SER A 149 17.05 13.08 -17.43
C SER A 149 18.39 13.66 -17.04
N GLU A 150 18.60 14.93 -17.37
CA GLU A 150 19.56 15.77 -16.63
C GLU A 150 18.94 16.21 -15.29
N PHE A 151 19.71 16.85 -14.42
CA PHE A 151 19.11 17.49 -13.25
C PHE A 151 18.31 18.73 -13.66
N MET A 152 17.19 19.00 -12.99
CA MET A 152 16.35 20.16 -13.25
C MET A 152 15.65 20.63 -11.97
N LEU A 153 15.16 21.86 -11.95
CA LEU A 153 14.37 22.37 -10.84
C LEU A 153 12.91 21.90 -10.98
N GLU A 154 12.41 21.17 -9.98
CA GLU A 154 11.00 20.81 -9.85
C GLU A 154 10.50 21.22 -8.46
N GLY A 155 9.54 22.16 -8.42
CA GLY A 155 9.12 22.76 -7.16
C GLY A 155 10.28 23.50 -6.49
N GLU A 156 10.63 23.10 -5.28
CA GLU A 156 11.73 23.70 -4.48
C GLU A 156 13.04 22.91 -4.57
N TYR A 157 13.04 21.73 -5.22
CA TYR A 157 14.18 20.83 -5.24
C TYR A 157 14.78 20.72 -6.64
N ILE A 158 16.11 20.56 -6.69
CA ILE A 158 16.78 20.09 -7.90
C ILE A 158 16.66 18.58 -7.92
N VAL A 159 16.11 18.03 -8.99
CA VAL A 159 15.84 16.60 -9.11
C VAL A 159 16.48 15.99 -10.34
N GLN A 160 16.74 14.69 -10.30
CA GLN A 160 17.18 13.93 -11.46
C GLN A 160 16.50 12.56 -11.49
N TYR A 161 16.00 12.17 -12.66
CA TYR A 161 15.32 10.90 -12.88
C TYR A 161 16.26 9.82 -13.41
N PHE A 162 16.06 8.60 -12.92
CA PHE A 162 16.73 7.38 -13.34
C PHE A 162 15.69 6.32 -13.72
N ASP A 163 16.13 5.12 -14.12
CA ASP A 163 15.22 4.00 -14.41
C ASP A 163 14.35 3.62 -13.21
N TRP A 164 14.95 3.56 -12.03
CA TRP A 164 14.33 3.00 -10.83
C TRP A 164 14.20 3.99 -9.67
N ALA A 165 14.62 5.24 -9.85
CA ALA A 165 14.62 6.24 -8.80
C ALA A 165 14.47 7.66 -9.35
N GLN A 166 14.04 8.56 -8.48
CA GLN A 166 14.21 10.00 -8.63
C GLN A 166 15.03 10.47 -7.43
N MET A 167 16.11 11.19 -7.70
CA MET A 167 16.94 11.81 -6.68
C MET A 167 16.54 13.27 -6.52
N GLU A 168 16.48 13.74 -5.27
CA GLU A 168 16.18 15.11 -4.88
C GLU A 168 17.37 15.66 -4.11
N TRP A 169 17.85 16.84 -4.49
CA TRP A 169 18.89 17.55 -3.76
C TRP A 169 18.29 18.56 -2.78
N HIS A 170 18.65 18.40 -1.52
CA HIS A 170 18.21 19.14 -0.35
C HIS A 170 19.36 20.01 0.20
N PRO A 171 19.60 21.21 -0.34
CA PRO A 171 20.69 22.09 0.08
C PRO A 171 20.57 22.57 1.54
N GLU A 172 19.36 22.57 2.09
CA GLU A 172 19.07 22.97 3.46
C GLU A 172 19.64 21.99 4.50
N ILE A 173 19.97 20.76 4.09
CA ILE A 173 20.61 19.77 4.95
C ILE A 173 22.09 20.14 5.11
N THR A 174 22.47 20.55 6.33
CA THR A 174 23.82 20.99 6.67
C THR A 174 24.71 19.89 7.24
N SER A 175 24.13 18.73 7.57
CA SER A 175 24.84 17.56 8.08
C SER A 175 24.13 16.28 7.60
N GLY A 176 24.88 15.36 7.01
CA GLY A 176 24.37 14.14 6.40
C GLY A 176 24.17 14.23 4.88
N PRO A 177 23.62 13.17 4.24
CA PRO A 177 23.38 13.16 2.80
C PRO A 177 22.39 14.24 2.38
N GLN A 178 22.79 15.07 1.42
CA GLN A 178 21.93 16.08 0.81
C GLN A 178 21.08 15.49 -0.33
N ILE A 179 21.39 14.29 -0.80
CA ILE A 179 20.57 13.58 -1.78
C ILE A 179 19.57 12.69 -1.04
N ARG A 180 18.30 12.78 -1.43
CA ARG A 180 17.22 11.90 -1.01
C ARG A 180 16.57 11.25 -2.22
N LEU A 181 15.88 10.15 -1.98
CA LEU A 181 15.11 9.45 -2.99
C LEU A 181 13.63 9.76 -2.80
N THR A 182 12.98 10.20 -3.88
CA THR A 182 11.54 10.45 -3.92
C THR A 182 10.77 9.17 -3.61
N ASN A 183 9.65 9.31 -2.89
CA ASN A 183 8.73 8.21 -2.60
C ASN A 183 7.87 7.84 -3.82
N LEU A 184 8.50 7.35 -4.89
CA LEU A 184 7.84 7.00 -6.15
C LEU A 184 6.75 5.94 -5.99
N GLY A 185 6.86 5.04 -5.01
CA GLY A 185 5.85 4.03 -4.72
C GLY A 185 4.59 4.64 -4.11
N GLU A 186 4.74 5.59 -3.19
CA GLU A 186 3.61 6.36 -2.64
C GLU A 186 2.91 7.16 -3.75
N ILE A 187 3.67 7.90 -4.56
CA ILE A 187 3.13 8.71 -5.67
C ILE A 187 2.38 7.82 -6.67
N TYR A 188 2.93 6.64 -6.99
CA TYR A 188 2.27 5.70 -7.90
C TYR A 188 0.93 5.22 -7.35
N LEU A 189 0.91 4.77 -6.08
CA LEU A 189 -0.31 4.25 -5.46
C LEU A 189 -1.35 5.35 -5.24
N GLU A 190 -0.94 6.57 -4.94
CA GLU A 190 -1.84 7.72 -4.86
C GLU A 190 -2.51 8.00 -6.22
N ARG A 191 -1.73 7.95 -7.30
CA ARG A 191 -2.22 8.29 -8.64
C ARG A 191 -3.07 7.19 -9.28
N PHE A 192 -2.68 5.93 -9.10
CA PHE A 192 -3.25 4.80 -9.84
C PHE A 192 -3.97 3.77 -8.97
N GLY A 193 -3.85 3.88 -7.64
CA GLY A 193 -4.27 2.81 -6.73
C GLY A 193 -3.38 1.56 -6.86
N LEU A 194 -3.82 0.47 -6.22
CA LEU A 194 -3.19 -0.84 -6.43
C LEU A 194 -3.59 -1.37 -7.82
N PRO A 195 -2.61 -1.71 -8.69
CA PRO A 195 -2.93 -2.23 -10.02
C PRO A 195 -3.55 -3.63 -9.94
N GLY A 196 -4.66 -3.80 -10.66
CA GLY A 196 -5.38 -5.05 -10.77
C GLY A 196 -6.45 -5.19 -9.70
N GLU A 197 -7.65 -5.60 -10.13
CA GLU A 197 -8.59 -6.30 -9.26
C GLU A 197 -7.91 -7.60 -8.79
N CYS A 198 -7.03 -7.47 -7.79
CA CYS A 198 -6.98 -8.52 -6.80
C CYS A 198 -8.34 -8.45 -6.13
N ASP A 199 -9.15 -9.49 -6.34
CA ASP A 199 -10.20 -9.82 -5.40
C ASP A 199 -9.66 -9.51 -4.00
N GLY A 200 -10.29 -8.55 -3.30
CA GLY A 200 -9.85 -8.06 -1.99
C GLY A 200 -9.81 -9.15 -0.91
N SER A 201 -10.07 -10.41 -1.29
CA SER A 201 -9.95 -11.62 -0.50
C SER A 201 -8.54 -11.95 -0.02
N GLN A 202 -7.46 -11.36 -0.56
CA GLN A 202 -6.08 -11.63 -0.09
C GLN A 202 -5.49 -10.62 0.90
N ARG A 203 -6.28 -9.69 1.43
CA ARG A 203 -5.92 -8.94 2.64
C ARG A 203 -6.94 -9.14 3.76
N ILE A 204 -7.01 -10.35 4.30
CA ILE A 204 -7.62 -10.60 5.62
C ILE A 204 -6.50 -10.99 6.59
N GLY A 205 -5.71 -10.01 7.01
CA GLY A 205 -5.44 -9.98 8.44
C GLY A 205 -6.80 -9.79 9.12
N PRO A 206 -7.12 -10.50 10.21
CA PRO A 206 -8.42 -10.35 10.85
C PRO A 206 -8.67 -8.87 11.14
N VAL A 207 -9.92 -8.42 11.00
CA VAL A 207 -10.29 -7.12 11.56
C VAL A 207 -9.99 -7.23 13.05
N THR A 208 -9.11 -6.37 13.55
CA THR A 208 -8.72 -6.34 14.97
C THR A 208 -9.23 -5.08 15.66
N ARG A 209 -9.62 -4.07 14.87
CA ARG A 209 -10.23 -2.84 15.34
C ARG A 209 -11.21 -2.31 14.29
N LEU A 210 -12.37 -1.85 14.75
CA LEU A 210 -13.28 -1.04 13.93
C LEU A 210 -13.12 0.44 14.27
N ARG A 211 -12.92 1.26 13.25
CA ARG A 211 -13.04 2.71 13.31
C ARG A 211 -14.40 3.10 12.74
N VAL A 212 -15.18 3.81 13.54
CA VAL A 212 -16.55 4.18 13.19
C VAL A 212 -16.65 5.68 13.06
N SER A 213 -17.12 6.14 11.90
CA SER A 213 -17.50 7.51 11.65
C SER A 213 -18.99 7.55 11.34
N ALA A 214 -19.69 8.57 11.80
CA ALA A 214 -21.10 8.74 11.52
C ALA A 214 -21.42 10.22 11.24
N SER A 215 -22.53 10.45 10.54
CA SER A 215 -23.05 11.79 10.29
C SER A 215 -24.57 11.76 10.17
N VAL A 216 -25.19 12.90 10.41
CA VAL A 216 -26.62 13.10 10.18
C VAL A 216 -26.84 13.86 8.87
N ARG A 217 -27.97 13.60 8.21
CA ARG A 217 -28.37 14.36 7.01
C ARG A 217 -28.67 15.82 7.32
N HIS A 218 -29.40 16.06 8.40
CA HIS A 218 -29.79 17.41 8.82
C HIS A 218 -29.28 17.68 10.23
N ILE A 219 -28.36 18.64 10.39
CA ILE A 219 -27.82 19.01 11.71
C ILE A 219 -28.85 19.77 12.56
N ILE A 220 -29.75 20.50 11.92
CA ILE A 220 -30.96 21.09 12.49
C ILE A 220 -32.15 20.52 11.74
N ILE A 221 -33.17 20.03 12.45
CA ILE A 221 -34.29 19.30 11.85
C ILE A 221 -35.63 19.67 12.51
N GLY A 222 -36.69 19.77 11.71
CA GLY A 222 -38.03 20.09 12.18
C GLY A 222 -38.79 18.88 12.74
N GLN A 223 -39.96 19.14 13.35
CA GLN A 223 -40.88 18.10 13.79
C GLN A 223 -41.46 17.36 12.56
N GLU A 224 -41.74 16.05 12.69
CA GLU A 224 -42.30 15.21 11.64
C GLU A 224 -41.43 15.05 10.38
N GLU A 225 -40.16 15.48 10.42
CA GLU A 225 -39.20 15.21 9.34
C GLU A 225 -38.51 13.84 9.56
N LYS A 226 -38.03 13.24 8.47
CA LYS A 226 -37.16 12.07 8.54
C LYS A 226 -35.71 12.49 8.71
N GLN A 227 -35.05 11.94 9.72
CA GLN A 227 -33.61 12.00 9.85
C GLN A 227 -32.97 10.77 9.23
N THR A 228 -31.82 10.95 8.58
CA THR A 228 -30.96 9.86 8.14
C THR A 228 -29.63 9.94 8.89
N VAL A 229 -29.18 8.82 9.43
CA VAL A 229 -27.84 8.66 9.99
C VAL A 229 -27.04 7.82 9.02
N TYR A 230 -25.92 8.36 8.53
CA TYR A 230 -24.94 7.66 7.73
C TYR A 230 -23.85 7.13 8.65
N VAL A 231 -23.46 5.88 8.43
CA VAL A 231 -22.41 5.20 9.18
C VAL A 231 -21.37 4.70 8.20
N TYR A 232 -20.10 4.95 8.52
CA TYR A 232 -18.95 4.48 7.76
C TYR A 232 -18.04 3.70 8.71
N ALA A 233 -17.76 2.44 8.35
CA ALA A 233 -16.94 1.53 9.13
C ALA A 233 -15.66 1.18 8.37
N THR A 234 -14.52 1.41 9.01
CA THR A 234 -13.22 1.01 8.50
C THR A 234 -12.44 0.17 9.49
N ASP A 235 -11.47 -0.60 9.00
CA ASP A 235 -10.60 -1.41 9.83
C ASP A 235 -9.44 -0.57 10.43
N GLN A 236 -8.50 -1.24 11.09
CA GLN A 236 -7.31 -0.62 11.68
C GLN A 236 -6.44 0.16 10.67
N TRP A 237 -6.55 -0.14 9.37
CA TRP A 237 -5.82 0.50 8.26
C TRP A 237 -6.70 1.44 7.44
N GLU A 238 -7.85 1.87 7.99
CA GLU A 238 -8.80 2.77 7.33
C GLU A 238 -9.44 2.21 6.05
N ARG A 239 -9.42 0.89 5.87
CA ARG A 239 -10.06 0.24 4.72
C ARG A 239 -11.54 -0.04 5.02
N PRO A 240 -12.44 0.07 4.05
CA PRO A 240 -13.86 -0.18 4.28
C PRO A 240 -14.13 -1.63 4.70
N VAL A 241 -14.97 -1.81 5.72
CA VAL A 241 -15.38 -3.13 6.20
C VAL A 241 -16.77 -3.44 5.67
N LYS A 242 -16.89 -4.45 4.79
CA LYS A 242 -18.18 -4.94 4.27
C LYS A 242 -18.84 -5.90 5.27
N GLY A 243 -20.16 -5.80 5.42
CA GLY A 243 -20.95 -6.70 6.27
C GLY A 243 -20.84 -6.41 7.77
N ALA A 244 -20.27 -5.28 8.19
CA ALA A 244 -20.33 -4.81 9.56
C ALA A 244 -21.77 -4.38 9.88
N VAL A 245 -22.26 -4.74 11.06
CA VAL A 245 -23.64 -4.46 11.48
C VAL A 245 -23.63 -3.25 12.41
N ALA A 246 -24.39 -2.22 12.04
CA ALA A 246 -24.47 -0.97 12.79
C ALA A 246 -25.84 -0.83 13.47
N SER A 247 -25.82 -0.37 14.71
CA SER A 247 -27.02 0.05 15.45
C SER A 247 -26.89 1.51 15.84
N VAL A 248 -27.97 2.26 15.63
CA VAL A 248 -28.09 3.68 15.95
C VAL A 248 -29.07 3.82 17.09
N VAL A 249 -28.63 4.38 18.22
CA VAL A 249 -29.49 4.66 19.37
C VAL A 249 -29.69 6.16 19.49
N VAL A 250 -30.95 6.57 19.48
CA VAL A 250 -31.37 7.96 19.62
C VAL A 250 -32.37 8.02 20.76
N HIS A 251 -32.01 8.68 21.85
CA HIS A 251 -32.81 8.68 23.07
C HIS A 251 -33.10 7.22 23.53
N ASN A 252 -34.38 6.81 23.56
CA ASN A 252 -34.81 5.44 23.91
C ASN A 252 -35.04 4.55 22.67
N GLY A 253 -34.96 5.11 21.46
CA GLY A 253 -35.16 4.38 20.21
C GLY A 253 -33.87 3.75 19.71
N ARG A 254 -33.93 2.48 19.31
CA ARG A 254 -32.82 1.76 18.66
C ARG A 254 -33.24 1.41 17.23
N TYR A 255 -32.38 1.78 16.29
CA TYR A 255 -32.58 1.59 14.86
C TYR A 255 -31.43 0.77 14.29
N GLU A 256 -31.75 -0.39 13.74
CA GLU A 256 -30.76 -1.25 13.10
C GLU A 256 -30.52 -0.78 11.67
N CYS A 257 -29.26 -0.83 11.24
CA CYS A 257 -28.89 -0.59 9.87
C CYS A 257 -28.79 -1.91 9.12
N GLU A 258 -28.93 -1.87 7.79
CA GLU A 258 -28.46 -2.96 6.95
C GLU A 258 -26.94 -3.16 7.13
N PRO A 259 -26.40 -4.37 6.90
CA PRO A 259 -24.96 -4.58 6.91
C PRO A 259 -24.25 -3.64 5.92
N THR A 260 -23.06 -3.17 6.27
CA THR A 260 -22.29 -2.25 5.41
C THR A 260 -22.01 -2.83 4.02
N ASP A 261 -22.06 -1.96 3.01
CA ASP A 261 -21.77 -2.33 1.63
C ASP A 261 -20.26 -2.55 1.38
N ALA A 262 -19.88 -2.80 0.13
CA ALA A 262 -18.47 -3.02 -0.25
C ALA A 262 -17.57 -1.78 0.01
N ASN A 263 -18.17 -0.60 0.15
CA ASN A 263 -17.49 0.64 0.48
C ASN A 263 -17.62 0.96 1.97
N GLY A 264 -18.03 0.03 2.83
CA GLY A 264 -18.09 0.21 4.29
C GLY A 264 -19.20 1.14 4.76
N PHE A 265 -20.15 1.49 3.90
CA PHE A 265 -21.24 2.41 4.22
C PHE A 265 -22.52 1.66 4.58
N THR A 266 -23.24 2.20 5.55
CA THR A 266 -24.64 1.89 5.79
C THR A 266 -25.38 3.13 6.28
N ARG A 267 -26.70 3.03 6.40
CA ARG A 267 -27.53 4.12 6.93
C ARG A 267 -28.76 3.57 7.62
N SER A 268 -29.31 4.38 8.52
CA SER A 268 -30.63 4.18 9.09
C SER A 268 -31.45 5.46 8.99
N GLU A 269 -32.76 5.30 8.90
CA GLU A 269 -33.72 6.40 8.89
C GLU A 269 -34.68 6.27 10.06
N PHE A 270 -35.05 7.40 10.65
CA PHE A 270 -36.09 7.48 11.68
C PHE A 270 -36.84 8.80 11.60
N TRP A 271 -38.04 8.81 12.16
CA TRP A 271 -38.88 10.01 12.24
C TRP A 271 -38.55 10.81 13.51
N ILE A 272 -38.56 12.14 13.40
CA ILE A 272 -38.48 13.03 14.55
C ILE A 272 -39.83 13.07 15.26
N SER A 273 -39.87 12.55 16.49
CA SER A 273 -41.05 12.52 17.36
C SER A 273 -41.06 13.66 18.38
N GLU A 274 -42.25 13.96 18.92
CA GLU A 274 -42.44 14.95 20.00
C GLU A 274 -41.69 14.64 21.30
N GLU A 275 -41.28 13.38 21.50
CA GLU A 275 -40.48 12.96 22.65
C GLU A 275 -39.08 13.59 22.68
N LEU A 276 -38.59 14.10 21.53
CA LEU A 276 -37.30 14.77 21.45
C LEU A 276 -37.45 16.26 21.82
N PRO A 277 -36.73 16.78 22.83
CA PRO A 277 -36.90 18.16 23.28
C PRO A 277 -36.36 19.16 22.24
N PRO A 278 -37.16 20.16 21.80
CA PRO A 278 -36.70 21.18 20.88
C PRO A 278 -35.63 22.07 21.53
N GLY A 279 -34.70 22.57 20.72
CA GLY A 279 -33.62 23.46 21.15
C GLY A 279 -32.55 22.81 22.01
N ARG A 280 -32.58 21.48 22.19
CA ARG A 280 -31.54 20.73 22.91
C ARG A 280 -30.80 19.77 21.98
N LYS A 281 -29.49 19.63 22.19
CA LYS A 281 -28.68 18.65 21.46
C LYS A 281 -29.20 17.25 21.77
N VAL A 282 -29.60 16.53 20.73
CA VAL A 282 -29.92 15.10 20.80
C VAL A 282 -28.67 14.33 20.40
N VAL A 283 -28.11 13.59 21.35
CA VAL A 283 -26.96 12.70 21.11
C VAL A 283 -27.45 11.42 20.44
N VAL A 284 -26.67 10.96 19.46
CA VAL A 284 -26.88 9.73 18.73
C VAL A 284 -25.67 8.84 18.99
N ASP A 285 -25.90 7.71 19.63
CA ASP A 285 -24.90 6.69 19.85
C ASP A 285 -24.90 5.72 18.68
N VAL A 286 -23.76 5.56 18.02
CA VAL A 286 -23.59 4.60 16.93
C VAL A 286 -22.62 3.53 17.37
N LYS A 287 -23.06 2.27 17.30
CA LYS A 287 -22.23 1.09 17.56
C LYS A 287 -22.17 0.24 16.32
N VAL A 288 -21.00 -0.28 16.00
CA VAL A 288 -20.76 -1.16 14.86
C VAL A 288 -20.01 -2.39 15.33
N GLY A 289 -20.50 -3.56 14.96
CA GLY A 289 -19.86 -4.85 15.21
C GLY A 289 -19.49 -5.57 13.92
N HIS A 290 -18.36 -6.25 13.93
CA HIS A 290 -17.94 -7.15 12.86
C HIS A 290 -17.12 -8.30 13.46
N GLU A 291 -17.59 -9.53 13.28
CA GLU A 291 -17.03 -10.73 13.94
C GLU A 291 -16.90 -10.53 15.47
N ASN A 292 -15.67 -10.51 15.99
CA ASN A 292 -15.37 -10.36 17.43
C ASN A 292 -14.94 -8.94 17.81
N VAL A 293 -15.11 -7.96 16.92
CA VAL A 293 -14.64 -6.59 17.11
C VAL A 293 -15.81 -5.63 17.11
N GLU A 294 -15.73 -4.63 17.99
CA GLU A 294 -16.70 -3.56 18.09
C GLU A 294 -16.02 -2.20 18.00
N GLY A 295 -16.74 -1.24 17.43
CA GLY A 295 -16.39 0.18 17.44
C GLY A 295 -17.62 1.01 17.74
N ALA A 296 -17.41 2.21 18.27
CA ALA A 296 -18.50 3.12 18.57
C ALA A 296 -18.09 4.57 18.34
N THR A 297 -19.07 5.41 18.04
CA THR A 297 -18.91 6.86 17.93
C THR A 297 -20.19 7.56 18.38
N GLN A 298 -20.07 8.85 18.67
CA GLN A 298 -21.20 9.69 19.04
C GLN A 298 -21.27 10.89 18.12
N ILE A 299 -22.49 11.19 17.66
CA ILE A 299 -22.80 12.42 16.92
C ILE A 299 -24.00 13.10 17.59
N PHE A 300 -24.39 14.27 17.10
CA PHE A 300 -25.58 14.94 17.59
C PHE A 300 -26.31 15.67 16.46
N PHE A 301 -27.58 15.97 16.70
CA PHE A 301 -28.36 16.93 15.91
C PHE A 301 -29.22 17.79 16.84
N LEU A 302 -29.83 18.84 16.29
CA LEU A 302 -30.65 19.80 17.02
C LEU A 302 -32.09 19.80 16.45
N PRO A 303 -33.07 19.25 17.18
CA PRO A 303 -34.48 19.43 16.84
C PRO A 303 -34.88 20.90 17.08
N TRP A 304 -35.60 21.52 16.13
CA TRP A 304 -36.04 22.91 16.25
C TRP A 304 -37.43 23.14 15.62
N TRP A 305 -38.38 23.55 16.45
CA TRP A 305 -39.73 23.99 16.09
C TRP A 305 -40.29 24.91 17.19
#